data_AF-A0A821RSS3-F1
#
_entry.id   AF-A0A821RSS3-F1
#
_cell.length_a   1.000
_cell.length_b   1.000
_cell.length_c   1.000
_cell.angle_alpha   90.00
_cell.angle_beta   90.00
_cell.angle_gamma   90.00
#
_symmetry.space_group_name_H-M   'P 1'
#
loop_
_entity.id
_entity.type
_entity.pdbx_description
1 polymer ?
#
loop_
_entity_poly.entity_id
_entity_poly.type
_entity_poly.pdbx_seq_one_letter_code
_entity_poly.pdbx_strand_id
1 'polypeptide(L)'
;MMKRFIECCDFSRLDQPPAKSFWVILRLVFFFFAIEFMYAVETALTVPILTSLRVPESFYSMAWLISPILGFFLQPIVGMWSDSCKCRWGRRRPFILAFAIGAYIGVTLLLNSSDLGVLFGDSTAPNTVPYKAVILTAIGVTFLDFCADSADAPVRAYLIDTTNPSDQERGFNIHAILGVGGGLGFIIGAINWPYIPMFNKQGGEFSVIFYFASFLFIVCSISTLTSVREEPLISSSLSSSASRDKRDTENTNDDDQAEVEINEKRPLLTLHPNSSRAHTSTNKNSRSTANMFFNDLNKQEGFVEMDPGTGRRIPHDDVEETMNCSEIMRKKILF
;
A
#
# COMPACT_ATOMS: atom_id res chain seq x y z
N MET A 1 10.13 -6.26 -42.84
CA MET A 1 9.41 -6.23 -41.55
C MET A 1 10.35 -6.36 -40.35
N MET A 2 11.31 -7.29 -40.36
CA MET A 2 12.25 -7.53 -39.25
C MET A 2 13.25 -6.38 -38.97
N LYS A 3 13.72 -5.64 -39.99
CA LYS A 3 14.62 -4.49 -39.82
C LYS A 3 13.99 -3.30 -39.06
N ARG A 4 12.71 -2.98 -39.33
CA ARG A 4 11.95 -1.95 -38.59
C ARG A 4 11.75 -2.31 -37.11
N PHE A 5 11.66 -3.60 -36.79
CA PHE A 5 11.55 -4.07 -35.41
C PHE A 5 12.85 -3.89 -34.62
N ILE A 6 14.00 -4.12 -35.28
CA ILE A 6 15.33 -3.93 -34.69
C ILE A 6 15.60 -2.43 -34.49
N GLU A 7 15.30 -1.58 -35.48
CA GLU A 7 15.41 -0.12 -35.35
C GLU A 7 14.53 0.44 -34.23
N CYS A 8 13.31 -0.07 -34.04
CA CYS A 8 12.44 0.37 -32.95
C CYS A 8 12.97 -0.05 -31.56
N CYS A 9 13.65 -1.19 -31.48
CA CYS A 9 14.29 -1.68 -30.26
C CYS A 9 15.56 -0.87 -29.92
N ASP A 10 16.32 -0.46 -30.93
CA ASP A 10 17.51 0.39 -30.78
C ASP A 10 17.15 1.84 -30.44
N PHE A 11 16.09 2.39 -31.05
CA PHE A 11 15.59 3.73 -30.73
C PHE A 11 15.12 3.82 -29.27
N SER A 12 14.56 2.73 -28.72
CA SER A 12 14.16 2.63 -27.31
C SER A 12 15.34 2.58 -26.33
N ARG A 13 16.56 2.33 -26.81
CA ARG A 13 17.81 2.36 -26.01
C ARG A 13 18.49 3.72 -26.02
N LEU A 14 18.34 4.49 -27.09
CA LEU A 14 19.04 5.77 -27.28
C LEU A 14 18.41 6.93 -26.50
N ASP A 15 17.13 6.84 -26.13
CA ASP A 15 16.40 7.84 -25.34
C ASP A 15 16.24 7.47 -23.85
N GLN A 16 17.03 6.52 -23.33
CA GLN A 16 16.94 6.20 -21.89
C GLN A 16 17.57 7.33 -21.07
N PRO A 17 16.81 7.98 -20.16
CA PRO A 17 17.39 8.99 -19.29
C PRO A 17 18.49 8.36 -18.44
N PRO A 18 19.51 9.14 -18.02
CA PRO A 18 20.65 8.61 -17.29
C PRO A 18 20.23 7.82 -16.05
N ALA A 19 20.96 6.74 -15.75
CA ALA A 19 20.72 5.89 -14.60
C ALA A 19 20.59 6.71 -13.31
N LYS A 20 19.57 6.40 -12.51
CA LYS A 20 19.28 7.20 -11.31
C LYS A 20 20.24 6.83 -10.19
N SER A 21 20.67 7.84 -9.42
CA SER A 21 21.48 7.61 -8.22
C SER A 21 20.71 6.77 -7.21
N PHE A 22 21.41 5.91 -6.47
CA PHE A 22 20.87 5.09 -5.40
C PHE A 22 20.01 5.91 -4.42
N TRP A 23 20.45 7.11 -4.05
CA TRP A 23 19.72 8.00 -3.13
C TRP A 23 18.38 8.50 -3.68
N VAL A 24 18.26 8.63 -5.00
CA VAL A 24 16.99 8.99 -5.62
C VAL A 24 16.03 7.81 -5.53
N ILE A 25 16.50 6.61 -5.88
CA ILE A 25 15.69 5.38 -5.80
C ILE A 25 15.27 5.11 -4.35
N LEU A 26 16.19 5.22 -3.40
CA LEU A 26 15.91 5.06 -1.97
C LEU A 26 14.79 5.99 -1.52
N ARG A 27 14.87 7.29 -1.83
CA ARG A 27 13.83 8.23 -1.44
C ARG A 27 12.48 7.99 -2.13
N LEU A 28 12.45 7.37 -3.33
CA LEU A 28 11.19 7.01 -4.00
C LEU A 28 10.42 5.92 -3.26
N VAL A 29 11.12 4.97 -2.64
CA VAL A 29 10.51 3.84 -1.91
C VAL A 29 10.49 4.05 -0.40
N PHE A 30 11.03 5.16 0.11
CA PHE A 30 11.17 5.43 1.54
C PHE A 30 9.83 5.55 2.28
N PHE A 31 8.75 5.93 1.58
CA PHE A 31 7.41 5.90 2.14
C PHE A 31 6.93 4.49 2.49
N PHE A 32 7.38 3.46 1.75
CA PHE A 32 7.04 2.07 2.07
C PHE A 32 7.60 1.65 3.44
N PHE A 33 8.86 2.01 3.73
CA PHE A 33 9.45 1.83 5.06
C PHE A 33 8.58 2.43 6.17
N ALA A 34 8.03 3.63 5.92
CA ALA A 34 7.22 4.35 6.88
C ALA A 34 5.87 3.67 7.15
N ILE A 35 5.23 3.14 6.11
CA ILE A 35 3.97 2.39 6.21
C ILE A 35 4.19 1.08 6.98
N GLU A 36 5.20 0.29 6.61
CA GLU A 36 5.56 -0.95 7.31
C GLU A 36 5.88 -0.70 8.79
N PHE A 37 6.63 0.37 9.06
CA PHE A 37 6.94 0.81 10.42
C PHE A 37 5.67 1.14 11.22
N MET A 38 4.76 1.94 10.65
CA MET A 38 3.52 2.31 11.30
C MET A 38 2.58 1.14 11.52
N TYR A 39 2.48 0.25 10.53
CA TYR A 39 1.65 -0.95 10.59
C TYR A 39 2.13 -1.89 11.71
N ALA A 40 3.45 -2.07 11.85
CA ALA A 40 4.00 -2.85 12.96
C ALA A 40 3.80 -2.21 14.33
N VAL A 41 3.91 -0.88 14.44
CA VAL A 41 3.60 -0.15 15.69
C VAL A 41 2.13 -0.32 16.06
N GLU A 42 1.23 -0.20 15.09
CA GLU A 42 -0.21 -0.40 15.26
C GLU A 42 -0.49 -1.84 15.72
N THR A 43 -0.01 -2.85 14.99
CA THR A 43 -0.13 -4.25 15.36
C THR A 43 0.40 -4.56 16.77
N ALA A 44 1.51 -3.95 17.18
CA ALA A 44 2.08 -4.15 18.52
C ALA A 44 1.25 -3.53 19.66
N LEU A 45 0.55 -2.43 19.39
CA LEU A 45 -0.12 -1.62 20.43
C LEU A 45 -1.64 -1.76 20.45
N THR A 46 -2.27 -2.22 19.36
CA THR A 46 -3.72 -2.36 19.26
C THR A 46 -4.30 -3.20 20.39
N VAL A 47 -3.72 -4.37 20.71
CA VAL A 47 -4.23 -5.24 21.78
C VAL A 47 -4.00 -4.65 23.19
N PRO A 48 -2.79 -4.13 23.54
CA PRO A 48 -2.59 -3.40 24.79
C PRO A 48 -3.56 -2.22 24.99
N ILE A 49 -3.84 -1.45 23.93
CA ILE A 49 -4.78 -0.32 23.98
C ILE A 49 -6.21 -0.82 24.24
N LEU A 50 -6.68 -1.82 23.51
CA LEU A 50 -8.03 -2.38 23.70
C LEU A 50 -8.22 -2.97 25.10
N THR A 51 -7.19 -3.64 25.63
CA THR A 51 -7.19 -4.18 26.99
C THR A 51 -7.23 -3.06 28.03
N SER A 52 -6.50 -1.96 27.79
CA SER A 52 -6.51 -0.76 28.64
C SER A 52 -7.90 -0.09 28.69
N LEU A 53 -8.66 -0.19 27.60
CA LEU A 53 -10.06 0.26 27.50
C LEU A 53 -11.07 -0.75 28.07
N ARG A 54 -10.62 -1.86 28.69
CA ARG A 54 -11.47 -2.89 29.31
C ARG A 54 -12.40 -3.61 28.32
N VAL A 55 -12.01 -3.69 27.05
CA VAL A 55 -12.73 -4.47 26.05
C VAL A 55 -12.45 -5.96 26.28
N PRO A 56 -13.46 -6.86 26.27
CA PRO A 56 -13.20 -8.28 26.40
C PRO A 56 -12.62 -8.88 25.12
N GLU A 57 -11.77 -9.89 25.27
CA GLU A 57 -10.95 -10.49 24.20
C GLU A 57 -11.77 -10.99 22.99
N SER A 58 -13.03 -11.38 23.21
CA SER A 58 -13.94 -11.83 22.15
C SER A 58 -14.17 -10.80 21.05
N PHE A 59 -13.99 -9.51 21.33
CA PHE A 59 -14.16 -8.44 20.34
C PHE A 59 -12.88 -8.09 19.58
N TYR A 60 -11.71 -8.58 20.00
CA TYR A 60 -10.43 -8.23 19.36
C TYR A 60 -10.39 -8.73 17.93
N SER A 61 -10.73 -10.01 17.71
CA SER A 61 -10.81 -10.58 16.37
C SER A 61 -11.88 -9.93 15.50
N MET A 62 -12.97 -9.44 16.11
CA MET A 62 -14.01 -8.74 15.37
C MET A 62 -13.51 -7.39 14.85
N ALA A 63 -12.73 -6.65 15.65
CA ALA A 63 -12.13 -5.39 15.22
C ALA A 63 -11.17 -5.58 14.03
N TRP A 64 -10.40 -6.68 14.04
CA TRP A 64 -9.45 -7.01 12.99
C TRP A 64 -10.13 -7.47 11.69
N LEU A 65 -11.31 -8.08 11.78
CA LEU A 65 -12.06 -8.51 10.61
C LEU A 65 -12.61 -7.34 9.77
N ILE A 66 -12.75 -6.15 10.38
CA ILE A 66 -13.29 -4.98 9.69
C ILE A 66 -12.36 -4.52 8.56
N SER A 67 -11.04 -4.54 8.77
CA SER A 67 -10.07 -4.04 7.79
C SER A 67 -10.07 -4.82 6.47
N PRO A 68 -10.01 -6.17 6.46
CA PRO A 68 -10.11 -6.95 5.23
C PRO A 68 -11.45 -6.77 4.51
N ILE A 69 -12.56 -6.67 5.24
CA ILE A 69 -13.88 -6.44 4.65
C ILE A 69 -13.90 -5.06 3.97
N LEU A 70 -13.40 -4.02 4.65
CA LEU A 70 -13.35 -2.68 4.09
C LEU A 70 -12.43 -2.62 2.87
N GLY A 71 -11.26 -3.24 2.95
CA GLY A 71 -10.31 -3.37 1.84
C GLY A 71 -10.93 -4.02 0.61
N PHE A 72 -11.68 -5.11 0.79
CA PHE A 72 -12.36 -5.81 -0.30
C PHE A 72 -13.29 -4.90 -1.12
N PHE A 73 -14.03 -4.00 -0.46
CA PHE A 73 -14.95 -3.09 -1.14
C PHE A 73 -14.28 -1.81 -1.64
N LEU A 74 -13.37 -1.22 -0.86
CA LEU A 74 -12.81 0.10 -1.17
C LEU A 74 -11.60 0.05 -2.10
N GLN A 75 -10.78 -1.00 -2.06
CA GLN A 75 -9.59 -1.09 -2.92
C GLN A 75 -9.92 -1.01 -4.42
N PRO A 76 -10.97 -1.70 -4.95
CA PRO A 76 -11.34 -1.57 -6.36
C PRO A 76 -11.81 -0.15 -6.73
N ILE A 77 -12.55 0.51 -5.84
CA ILE A 77 -13.06 1.87 -6.05
C ILE A 77 -11.90 2.86 -6.11
N VAL A 78 -10.97 2.76 -5.16
CA VAL A 78 -9.73 3.53 -5.13
C VAL A 78 -8.92 3.32 -6.40
N GLY A 79 -8.81 2.08 -6.87
CA GLY A 79 -8.11 1.76 -8.13
C GLY A 79 -8.69 2.52 -9.32
N MET A 80 -10.01 2.47 -9.49
CA MET A 80 -10.71 3.21 -10.55
C MET A 80 -10.52 4.73 -10.46
N TRP A 81 -10.54 5.28 -9.24
CA TRP A 81 -10.29 6.71 -9.01
C TRP A 81 -8.84 7.09 -9.28
N SER A 82 -7.88 6.21 -8.96
CA SER A 82 -6.45 6.41 -9.24
C SER A 82 -6.18 6.59 -10.72
N ASP A 83 -6.85 5.80 -11.56
CA ASP A 83 -6.64 5.83 -13.00
C ASP A 83 -7.33 7.03 -13.69
N SER A 84 -8.35 7.61 -13.05
CA SER A 84 -9.14 8.72 -13.61
C SER A 84 -8.62 10.12 -13.23
N CYS A 85 -7.60 10.21 -12.37
CA CYS A 85 -7.14 11.48 -11.81
C CYS A 85 -6.26 12.30 -12.76
N LYS A 86 -6.59 13.59 -12.92
CA LYS A 86 -5.90 14.55 -13.80
C LYS A 86 -5.25 15.72 -13.03
N CYS A 87 -4.79 15.47 -11.81
CA CYS A 87 -4.23 16.53 -10.97
C CYS A 87 -2.95 17.15 -11.56
N ARG A 88 -2.78 18.47 -11.39
CA ARG A 88 -1.59 19.23 -11.82
C ARG A 88 -0.30 18.86 -11.07
N TRP A 89 -0.40 18.12 -9.97
CA TRP A 89 0.72 17.69 -9.13
C TRP A 89 1.27 16.31 -9.50
N GLY A 90 0.79 15.72 -10.60
CA GLY A 90 1.08 14.35 -11.02
C GLY A 90 -0.15 13.44 -10.86
N ARG A 91 -0.06 12.23 -11.44
CA ARG A 91 -1.14 11.23 -11.38
C ARG A 91 -1.09 10.44 -10.08
N ARG A 92 0.10 10.07 -9.59
CA ARG A 92 0.25 9.10 -8.48
C ARG A 92 0.52 9.77 -7.13
N ARG A 93 1.31 10.84 -7.10
CA ARG A 93 1.56 11.69 -5.91
C ARG A 93 0.33 12.09 -5.07
N PRO A 94 -0.78 12.57 -5.64
CA PRO A 94 -1.95 12.96 -4.82
C PRO A 94 -2.56 11.77 -4.08
N PHE A 95 -2.50 10.56 -4.64
CA PHE A 95 -2.98 9.35 -3.95
C PHE A 95 -2.05 8.94 -2.82
N ILE A 96 -0.73 8.95 -3.06
CA ILE A 96 0.26 8.68 -2.01
C ILE A 96 0.08 9.67 -0.85
N LEU A 97 -0.10 10.95 -1.14
CA LEU A 97 -0.36 11.97 -0.11
C LEU A 97 -1.70 11.72 0.60
N ALA A 98 -2.77 11.40 -0.12
CA ALA A 98 -4.07 11.12 0.48
C ALA A 98 -4.01 9.92 1.44
N PHE A 99 -3.35 8.83 1.05
CA PHE A 99 -3.14 7.68 1.93
C PHE A 99 -2.17 7.97 3.07
N ALA A 100 -1.14 8.78 2.84
CA ALA A 100 -0.25 9.21 3.92
C ALA A 100 -1.02 10.00 5.00
N ILE A 101 -1.85 10.96 4.58
CA ILE A 101 -2.72 11.72 5.50
C ILE A 101 -3.71 10.79 6.20
N GLY A 102 -4.34 9.88 5.46
CA GLY A 102 -5.29 8.92 6.01
C GLY A 102 -4.67 8.01 7.07
N ALA A 103 -3.52 7.39 6.77
CA ALA A 103 -2.75 6.58 7.70
C ALA A 103 -2.33 7.38 8.95
N TYR A 104 -1.88 8.63 8.76
CA TYR A 104 -1.53 9.52 9.86
C TYR A 104 -2.72 9.84 10.78
N ILE A 105 -3.90 10.07 10.21
CA ILE A 105 -5.13 10.24 10.99
C ILE A 105 -5.46 8.94 11.73
N GLY A 106 -5.35 7.79 11.07
CA GLY A 106 -5.59 6.47 11.66
C GLY A 106 -4.75 6.23 12.91
N VAL A 107 -3.43 6.44 12.83
CA VAL A 107 -2.53 6.26 14.00
C VAL A 107 -2.79 7.28 15.09
N THR A 108 -3.18 8.50 14.72
CA THR A 108 -3.54 9.54 15.70
C THR A 108 -4.78 9.12 16.48
N LEU A 109 -5.81 8.61 15.81
CA LEU A 109 -7.02 8.08 16.44
C LEU A 109 -6.73 6.87 17.32
N LEU A 110 -5.89 5.95 16.85
CA LEU A 110 -5.50 4.76 17.60
C LEU A 110 -4.76 5.11 18.90
N LEU A 111 -3.63 5.82 18.79
CA LEU A 111 -2.73 6.06 19.94
C LEU A 111 -3.24 7.12 20.90
N ASN A 112 -4.12 8.03 20.46
CA ASN A 112 -4.74 9.05 21.31
C ASN A 112 -6.24 8.77 21.58
N SER A 113 -6.70 7.53 21.35
CA SER A 113 -8.11 7.13 21.50
C SER A 113 -8.68 7.41 22.89
N SER A 114 -7.90 7.18 23.95
CA SER A 114 -8.31 7.45 25.33
C SER A 114 -8.59 8.93 25.59
N ASP A 115 -7.67 9.81 25.19
CA ASP A 115 -7.80 11.25 25.40
C ASP A 115 -8.92 11.84 24.53
N LEU A 116 -9.03 11.37 23.28
CA LEU A 116 -10.10 11.75 22.39
C LEU A 116 -11.46 11.24 22.89
N GLY A 117 -11.56 10.03 23.42
CA GLY A 117 -12.79 9.49 24.00
C GLY A 117 -13.33 10.35 25.13
N VAL A 118 -12.44 10.79 26.03
CA VAL A 118 -12.78 11.74 27.10
C VAL A 118 -13.25 13.08 26.53
N LEU A 119 -12.57 13.60 25.50
CA LEU A 119 -12.97 14.84 24.81
C LEU A 119 -14.36 14.73 24.17
N PHE A 120 -14.71 13.58 23.61
CA PHE A 120 -16.04 13.31 23.05
C PHE A 120 -17.08 13.00 24.13
N GLY A 121 -16.71 13.00 25.41
CA GLY A 121 -17.61 12.88 26.56
C GLY A 121 -17.77 11.46 27.09
N ASP A 122 -16.73 10.62 27.02
CA ASP A 122 -16.68 9.40 27.82
C ASP A 122 -16.54 9.73 29.31
N SER A 123 -17.23 8.96 30.15
CA SER A 123 -17.10 9.08 31.60
C SER A 123 -15.78 8.46 32.07
N THR A 124 -15.03 9.20 32.87
CA THR A 124 -13.80 8.73 33.55
C THR A 124 -14.10 7.92 34.82
N ALA A 125 -15.35 7.49 35.00
CA ALA A 125 -15.78 6.79 36.19
C ALA A 125 -15.11 5.41 36.29
N PRO A 126 -14.67 4.99 37.49
CA PRO A 126 -14.19 3.64 37.69
C PRO A 126 -15.34 2.66 37.42
N ASN A 127 -15.10 1.66 36.57
CA ASN A 127 -16.03 0.58 36.13
C ASN A 127 -16.93 0.86 34.92
N THR A 128 -16.72 1.95 34.18
CA THR A 128 -17.40 2.15 32.88
C THR A 128 -16.45 1.89 31.72
N VAL A 129 -16.93 1.16 30.71
CA VAL A 129 -16.20 1.00 29.43
C VAL A 129 -16.33 2.30 28.64
N PRO A 130 -15.21 2.95 28.26
CA PRO A 130 -15.22 4.16 27.43
C PRO A 130 -15.55 3.79 25.97
N TYR A 131 -16.84 3.71 25.66
CA TYR A 131 -17.30 3.23 24.36
C TYR A 131 -16.83 4.13 23.20
N LYS A 132 -16.69 5.45 23.40
CA LYS A 132 -16.21 6.36 22.35
C LYS A 132 -14.74 6.11 22.06
N ALA A 133 -13.92 5.95 23.10
CA ALA A 133 -12.52 5.57 22.93
C ALA A 133 -12.39 4.26 22.14
N VAL A 134 -13.17 3.24 22.48
CA VAL A 134 -13.15 1.93 21.77
C VAL A 134 -13.53 2.08 20.31
N ILE A 135 -14.58 2.85 20.00
CA ILE A 135 -15.00 3.11 18.61
C ILE A 135 -13.91 3.88 17.86
N LEU A 136 -13.26 4.87 18.48
CA LEU A 136 -12.16 5.63 17.87
C LEU A 136 -10.94 4.75 17.62
N THR A 137 -10.60 3.85 18.54
CA THR A 137 -9.55 2.83 18.34
C THR A 137 -9.89 1.96 17.13
N ALA A 138 -11.11 1.42 17.06
CA ALA A 138 -11.53 0.56 15.94
C ALA A 138 -11.49 1.31 14.60
N ILE A 139 -12.00 2.54 14.54
CA ILE A 139 -11.93 3.39 13.34
C ILE A 139 -10.47 3.68 12.98
N GLY A 140 -9.63 3.99 13.97
CA GLY A 140 -8.21 4.30 13.78
C GLY A 140 -7.44 3.14 13.16
N VAL A 141 -7.59 1.93 13.70
CA VAL A 141 -6.99 0.68 13.19
C VAL A 141 -7.48 0.42 11.76
N THR A 142 -8.79 0.33 11.57
CA THR A 142 -9.36 0.03 10.25
C THR A 142 -8.95 1.04 9.18
N PHE A 143 -8.90 2.32 9.53
CA PHE A 143 -8.53 3.36 8.59
C PHE A 143 -7.04 3.37 8.28
N LEU A 144 -6.18 3.08 9.27
CA LEU A 144 -4.75 2.91 9.07
C LEU A 144 -4.46 1.72 8.15
N ASP A 145 -5.02 0.55 8.43
CA ASP A 145 -4.85 -0.68 7.65
C ASP A 145 -5.27 -0.46 6.19
N PHE A 146 -6.46 0.13 6.00
CA PHE A 146 -6.96 0.42 4.67
C PHE A 146 -6.02 1.34 3.89
N CYS A 147 -5.46 2.37 4.55
CA CYS A 147 -4.52 3.28 3.91
C CYS A 147 -3.18 2.62 3.61
N ALA A 148 -2.67 1.78 4.52
CA ALA A 148 -1.45 1.02 4.35
C ALA A 148 -1.55 0.08 3.12
N ASP A 149 -2.60 -0.74 3.08
CA ASP A 149 -2.86 -1.67 1.98
C ASP A 149 -3.08 -0.94 0.65
N SER A 150 -3.87 0.13 0.67
CA SER A 150 -4.21 0.88 -0.55
C SER A 150 -3.04 1.69 -1.11
N ALA A 151 -2.04 2.02 -0.28
CA ALA A 151 -0.90 2.81 -0.71
C ALA A 151 0.17 1.99 -1.45
N ASP A 152 0.21 0.68 -1.28
CA ASP A 152 1.20 -0.18 -1.92
C ASP A 152 1.12 -0.12 -3.46
N ALA A 153 -0.09 -0.21 -4.03
CA ALA A 153 -0.31 -0.12 -5.46
C ALA A 153 0.19 1.20 -6.10
N PRO A 154 -0.20 2.41 -5.61
CA PRO A 154 0.29 3.66 -6.16
C PRO A 154 1.78 3.88 -5.90
N VAL A 155 2.36 3.38 -4.81
CA VAL A 155 3.80 3.48 -4.52
C VAL A 155 4.61 2.63 -5.49
N ARG A 156 4.20 1.38 -5.73
CA ARG A 156 4.84 0.51 -6.73
C ARG A 156 4.69 1.07 -8.13
N ALA A 157 3.51 1.58 -8.49
CA ALA A 157 3.32 2.26 -9.77
C ALA A 157 4.19 3.51 -9.91
N TYR A 158 4.32 4.32 -8.85
CA TYR A 158 5.18 5.50 -8.84
C TYR A 158 6.66 5.17 -9.03
N LEU A 159 7.13 4.07 -8.42
CA LEU A 159 8.48 3.56 -8.64
C LEU A 159 8.70 3.20 -10.12
N ILE A 160 7.79 2.43 -10.72
CA ILE A 160 7.88 1.99 -12.13
C ILE A 160 7.80 3.19 -13.08
N ASP A 161 6.83 4.08 -12.85
CA ASP A 161 6.61 5.28 -13.69
C ASP A 161 7.83 6.23 -13.63
N THR A 162 8.63 6.17 -12.56
CA THR A 162 9.79 7.04 -12.35
C THR A 162 11.12 6.37 -12.70
N THR A 163 11.23 5.05 -12.82
CA THR A 163 12.52 4.37 -13.01
C THR A 163 12.64 3.73 -14.39
N ASN A 164 13.86 3.73 -14.92
CA ASN A 164 14.18 3.01 -16.15
C ASN A 164 14.04 1.50 -15.94
N PRO A 165 13.79 0.70 -16.99
CA PRO A 165 13.72 -0.75 -16.88
C PRO A 165 14.95 -1.39 -16.20
N SER A 166 16.15 -0.83 -16.39
CA SER A 166 17.38 -1.29 -15.72
C SER A 166 17.44 -0.97 -14.22
N ASP A 167 16.76 0.09 -13.78
CA ASP A 167 16.73 0.56 -12.38
C ASP A 167 15.51 0.04 -11.62
N GLN A 168 14.49 -0.49 -12.31
CA GLN A 168 13.29 -1.08 -11.70
C GLN A 168 13.63 -2.26 -10.80
N GLU A 169 14.49 -3.19 -11.26
CA GLU A 169 14.94 -4.33 -10.45
C GLU A 169 15.63 -3.86 -9.17
N ARG A 170 16.51 -2.84 -9.27
CA ARG A 170 17.16 -2.23 -8.11
C ARG A 170 16.15 -1.58 -7.17
N GLY A 171 15.14 -0.92 -7.72
CA GLY A 171 14.05 -0.32 -6.97
C GLY A 171 13.27 -1.34 -6.15
N PHE A 172 12.89 -2.47 -6.76
CA PHE A 172 12.19 -3.55 -6.06
C PHE A 172 13.06 -4.22 -4.99
N ASN A 173 14.36 -4.39 -5.25
CA ASN A 173 15.29 -4.93 -4.25
C ASN A 173 15.42 -4.00 -3.04
N ILE A 174 15.52 -2.69 -3.25
CA ILE A 174 15.56 -1.71 -2.15
C ILE A 174 14.21 -1.66 -1.42
N HIS A 175 13.09 -1.70 -2.15
CA HIS A 175 11.75 -1.76 -1.57
C HIS A 175 11.60 -2.97 -0.63
N ALA A 176 12.09 -4.15 -1.02
CA ALA A 176 12.08 -5.33 -0.16
C ALA A 176 12.93 -5.16 1.12
N ILE A 177 14.13 -4.57 1.00
CA ILE A 177 15.00 -4.30 2.16
C ILE A 177 14.34 -3.31 3.14
N LEU A 178 13.60 -2.33 2.61
CA LEU A 178 12.87 -1.34 3.42
C LEU A 178 11.71 -1.94 4.23
N GLY A 179 11.31 -3.19 3.99
CA GLY A 179 10.44 -3.95 4.88
C GLY A 179 10.99 -4.10 6.31
N VAL A 180 12.30 -3.85 6.53
CA VAL A 180 12.90 -3.75 7.87
C VAL A 180 12.22 -2.73 8.78
N GLY A 181 11.48 -1.76 8.21
CA GLY A 181 10.65 -0.83 8.96
C GLY A 181 9.68 -1.53 9.91
N GLY A 182 9.05 -2.62 9.49
CA GLY A 182 8.14 -3.39 10.34
C GLY A 182 8.84 -3.98 11.58
N GLY A 183 10.03 -4.54 11.40
CA GLY A 183 10.84 -5.04 12.52
C GLY A 183 11.18 -3.94 13.54
N LEU A 184 11.54 -2.75 13.06
CA LEU A 184 11.80 -1.59 13.92
C LEU A 184 10.54 -1.10 14.65
N GLY A 185 9.38 -1.18 14.00
CA GLY A 185 8.09 -0.84 14.61
C GLY A 185 7.76 -1.74 15.80
N PHE A 186 7.93 -3.06 15.65
CA PHE A 186 7.75 -4.01 16.76
C PHE A 186 8.73 -3.76 17.91
N ILE A 187 9.99 -3.46 17.62
CA ILE A 187 10.99 -3.14 18.66
C ILE A 187 10.52 -1.92 19.47
N ILE A 188 10.01 -0.89 18.81
CA ILE A 188 9.53 0.33 19.46
C ILE A 188 8.27 0.10 20.29
N GLY A 189 7.35 -0.75 19.81
CA GLY A 189 6.20 -1.19 20.58
C GLY A 189 6.55 -2.05 21.80
N ALA A 190 7.65 -2.81 21.74
CA ALA A 190 8.09 -3.70 22.81
C ALA A 190 8.90 -3.00 23.92
N ILE A 191 9.37 -1.78 23.69
CA ILE A 191 10.15 -1.03 24.69
C ILE A 191 9.23 -0.53 25.81
N ASN A 192 9.64 -0.76 27.06
CA ASN A 192 8.98 -0.21 28.24
C ASN A 192 9.39 1.26 28.46
N TRP A 193 8.73 2.19 27.76
CA TRP A 193 8.97 3.62 27.83
C TRP A 193 8.92 4.24 29.24
N PRO A 194 8.04 3.81 30.17
CA PRO A 194 7.99 4.37 31.53
C PRO A 194 9.27 4.16 32.35
N TYR A 195 10.08 3.15 32.03
CA TYR A 195 11.33 2.86 32.73
C TYR A 195 12.47 3.81 32.32
N ILE A 196 12.31 4.56 31.23
CA ILE A 196 13.33 5.46 30.71
C ILE A 196 13.11 6.87 31.30
N PRO A 197 14.01 7.39 32.17
CA PRO A 197 13.76 8.62 32.94
C PRO A 197 13.54 9.87 32.09
N MET A 198 14.09 9.91 30.87
CA MET A 198 13.91 11.01 29.92
C MET A 198 12.45 11.12 29.42
N PHE A 199 11.80 9.97 29.20
CA PHE A 199 10.48 9.89 28.55
C PHE A 199 9.31 9.75 29.54
N ASN A 200 9.58 9.49 30.82
CA ASN A 200 8.57 9.39 31.87
C ASN A 200 7.72 10.69 32.03
N LYS A 201 8.27 11.85 31.64
CA LYS A 201 7.56 13.14 31.76
C LYS A 201 6.61 13.46 30.60
N GLN A 202 6.56 12.65 29.54
CA GLN A 202 5.94 13.01 28.26
C GLN A 202 4.52 12.45 28.02
N GLY A 203 3.82 12.04 29.09
CA GLY A 203 2.37 11.79 29.00
C GLY A 203 1.98 10.36 28.59
N GLY A 204 2.72 9.35 29.09
CA GLY A 204 2.39 7.93 28.89
C GLY A 204 3.17 7.27 27.76
N GLU A 205 3.22 5.94 27.77
CA GLU A 205 3.97 5.15 26.78
C GLU A 205 3.47 5.36 25.34
N PHE A 206 2.15 5.39 25.15
CA PHE A 206 1.53 5.56 23.84
C PHE A 206 1.83 6.93 23.22
N SER A 207 1.88 7.98 24.03
CA SER A 207 2.22 9.34 23.58
C SER A 207 3.64 9.43 23.05
N VAL A 208 4.61 8.83 23.75
CA VAL A 208 6.02 8.83 23.33
C VAL A 208 6.19 8.08 22.02
N ILE A 209 5.56 6.90 21.90
CA ILE A 209 5.58 6.12 20.66
C ILE A 209 4.90 6.89 19.53
N PHE A 210 3.77 7.54 19.79
CA PHE A 210 3.05 8.35 18.80
C PHE A 210 3.91 9.47 18.24
N TYR A 211 4.60 10.25 19.08
CA TYR A 211 5.45 11.33 18.60
C TYR A 211 6.64 10.82 17.78
N PHE A 212 7.26 9.73 18.21
CA PHE A 212 8.36 9.12 17.47
C PHE A 212 7.91 8.57 16.11
N ALA A 213 6.81 7.81 16.10
CA ALA A 213 6.23 7.24 14.90
C ALA A 213 5.74 8.32 13.93
N SER A 214 5.08 9.35 14.44
CA SER A 214 4.64 10.52 13.68
C SER A 214 5.80 11.23 13.02
N PHE A 215 6.87 11.51 13.78
CA PHE A 215 8.05 12.19 13.26
C PHE A 215 8.68 11.40 12.12
N LEU A 216 8.94 10.10 12.32
CA LEU A 216 9.50 9.26 11.27
C LEU A 216 8.59 9.18 10.04
N PHE A 217 7.29 8.98 10.25
CA PHE A 217 6.34 8.84 9.16
C PHE A 217 6.25 10.11 8.31
N ILE A 218 6.16 11.28 8.94
CA ILE A 218 6.11 12.58 8.25
C ILE A 218 7.40 12.82 7.46
N VAL A 219 8.56 12.58 8.06
CA VAL A 219 9.87 12.75 7.39
C VAL A 219 9.97 11.84 6.16
N CYS A 220 9.60 10.57 6.28
CA CYS A 220 9.65 9.61 5.18
C CYS A 220 8.66 9.95 4.06
N SER A 221 7.44 10.37 4.44
CA SER A 221 6.39 10.79 3.51
C SER A 221 6.81 12.03 2.72
N ILE A 222 7.33 13.07 3.39
CA ILE A 222 7.82 14.29 2.75
C ILE A 222 9.00 13.98 1.83
N SER A 223 9.95 13.15 2.27
CA SER A 223 11.10 12.73 1.46
C SER A 223 10.65 12.08 0.14
N THR A 224 9.64 11.21 0.19
CA THR A 224 9.10 10.53 -1.00
C THR A 224 8.36 11.48 -1.92
N LEU A 225 7.50 12.33 -1.37
CA LEU A 225 6.71 13.30 -2.12
C LEU A 225 7.57 14.42 -2.74
N THR A 226 8.75 14.72 -2.19
CA THR A 226 9.66 15.75 -2.71
C THR A 226 10.71 15.22 -3.70
N SER A 227 10.82 13.90 -3.87
CA SER A 227 11.97 13.29 -4.59
C SER A 227 12.04 13.54 -6.09
N VAL A 228 10.96 13.34 -6.84
CA VAL A 228 10.96 13.49 -8.31
C VAL A 228 9.63 14.07 -8.78
N ARG A 229 9.63 15.32 -9.27
CA ARG A 229 8.41 15.94 -9.83
C ARG A 229 7.89 15.09 -10.99
N GLU A 230 6.67 14.58 -10.87
CA GLU A 230 5.97 13.93 -11.98
C GLU A 230 5.53 14.98 -13.00
N GLU A 231 5.74 14.71 -14.28
CA GLU A 231 5.11 15.50 -15.35
C GLU A 231 3.65 15.05 -15.53
N PRO A 232 2.69 16.00 -15.64
CA PRO A 232 1.28 15.66 -15.82
C PRO A 232 1.05 15.02 -17.19
N LEU A 233 0.13 14.04 -17.24
CA LEU A 233 -0.32 13.41 -18.49
C LEU A 233 -0.99 14.45 -19.40
N ILE A 234 -0.24 15.03 -20.33
CA ILE A 234 -0.81 15.77 -21.45
C ILE A 234 -1.49 14.75 -22.34
N SER A 235 -2.81 14.89 -22.53
CA SER A 235 -3.61 13.96 -23.31
C SER A 235 -3.01 13.77 -24.71
N SER A 236 -2.60 12.54 -25.03
CA SER A 236 -2.11 12.11 -26.35
C SER A 236 -3.11 12.34 -27.50
N SER A 237 -4.36 12.73 -27.18
CA SER A 237 -5.34 13.19 -28.16
C SER A 237 -4.96 14.52 -28.82
N LEU A 238 -4.21 15.42 -28.15
CA LEU A 238 -3.79 16.69 -28.73
C LEU A 238 -2.56 16.53 -29.64
N SER A 239 -1.64 15.63 -29.33
CA SER A 239 -0.49 15.35 -30.20
C SER A 239 -0.91 14.60 -31.47
N SER A 240 -1.85 13.64 -31.38
CA SER A 240 -2.38 12.94 -32.56
C SER A 240 -3.23 13.85 -33.47
N SER A 241 -3.91 14.85 -32.90
CA SER A 241 -4.63 15.88 -33.67
C SER A 241 -3.68 16.83 -34.38
N ALA A 242 -2.63 17.32 -33.70
CA ALA A 242 -1.61 18.18 -34.31
C ALA A 242 -0.73 17.45 -35.34
N SER A 243 -0.57 16.12 -35.20
CA SER A 243 0.15 15.26 -36.15
C SER A 243 -0.69 14.82 -37.35
N ARG A 244 -2.03 14.99 -37.29
CA ARG A 244 -2.93 14.82 -38.43
C ARG A 244 -2.99 16.11 -39.26
N ASP A 245 -3.15 17.24 -38.59
CA ASP A 245 -3.18 18.57 -39.22
C ASP A 245 -1.89 18.86 -40.03
N LYS A 246 -0.72 18.53 -39.48
CA LYS A 246 0.56 18.64 -40.22
C LYS A 246 0.68 17.68 -41.41
N ARG A 247 0.13 16.46 -41.32
CA ARG A 247 0.17 15.50 -42.44
C ARG A 247 -0.75 15.91 -43.59
N ASP A 248 -1.85 16.57 -43.27
CA ASP A 248 -2.80 17.08 -44.26
C ASP A 248 -2.29 18.37 -44.95
N THR A 249 -1.31 19.08 -44.35
CA THR A 249 -0.71 20.29 -44.93
C THR A 249 0.53 19.99 -45.80
N GLU A 250 1.25 18.90 -45.50
CA GLU A 250 2.49 18.52 -46.21
C GLU A 250 2.23 17.66 -47.47
N ASN A 251 1.10 16.96 -47.54
CA ASN A 251 0.70 16.18 -48.72
C ASN A 251 0.07 17.01 -49.87
N THR A 252 -0.08 18.32 -49.71
CA THR A 252 -0.69 19.21 -50.72
C THR A 252 0.30 19.95 -51.61
N ASN A 253 1.62 19.75 -51.46
CA ASN A 253 2.64 20.55 -52.16
C ASN A 253 3.44 19.80 -53.24
N ASP A 254 3.18 18.53 -53.48
CA ASP A 254 3.81 17.75 -54.55
C ASP A 254 2.74 17.13 -55.46
N ASP A 255 2.06 17.96 -56.26
CA ASP A 255 1.48 17.59 -57.56
C ASP A 255 1.04 18.88 -58.29
N ASP A 256 1.66 19.15 -59.45
CA ASP A 256 1.40 20.30 -60.32
C ASP A 256 -0.03 20.32 -60.89
N GLN A 257 -0.57 21.55 -60.98
CA GLN A 257 -1.46 22.09 -62.03
C GLN A 257 -2.68 21.26 -62.49
N ALA A 258 -3.87 21.67 -62.01
CA ALA A 258 -5.02 21.97 -62.87
C ALA A 258 -6.05 22.82 -62.10
N GLU A 259 -6.34 24.03 -62.60
CA GLU A 259 -7.53 24.77 -62.21
C GLU A 259 -8.79 24.00 -62.64
N VAL A 260 -9.84 23.99 -61.80
CA VAL A 260 -11.12 24.69 -62.04
C VAL A 260 -12.21 24.16 -61.09
N GLU A 261 -12.90 25.14 -60.50
CA GLU A 261 -14.24 25.16 -59.88
C GLU A 261 -14.48 24.70 -58.42
N ILE A 262 -14.58 25.76 -57.60
CA ILE A 262 -15.41 25.95 -56.42
C ILE A 262 -16.84 25.44 -56.66
N ASN A 263 -17.34 24.49 -55.84
CA ASN A 263 -18.54 24.77 -55.05
C ASN A 263 -18.72 23.82 -53.85
N GLU A 264 -18.97 24.50 -52.75
CA GLU A 264 -19.32 24.11 -51.40
C GLU A 264 -20.59 23.24 -51.34
N LYS A 265 -20.57 22.12 -50.58
CA LYS A 265 -21.34 21.91 -49.33
C LYS A 265 -21.50 20.42 -48.97
N ARG A 266 -21.03 20.14 -47.76
CA ARG A 266 -21.19 18.93 -46.93
C ARG A 266 -22.58 18.27 -47.03
N PRO A 267 -22.68 16.93 -46.87
CA PRO A 267 -23.85 16.30 -46.28
C PRO A 267 -23.58 15.71 -44.88
N LEU A 268 -24.68 15.73 -44.15
CA LEU A 268 -24.97 15.23 -42.82
C LEU A 268 -25.07 13.69 -42.75
N LEU A 269 -24.72 13.18 -41.56
CA LEU A 269 -25.26 12.02 -40.82
C LEU A 269 -25.90 10.86 -41.59
N THR A 270 -25.49 9.62 -41.27
CA THR A 270 -26.43 8.51 -40.98
C THR A 270 -25.79 7.40 -40.14
N LEU A 271 -26.65 6.73 -39.38
CA LEU A 271 -26.43 5.80 -38.28
C LEU A 271 -26.05 4.36 -38.70
N HIS A 272 -25.43 3.65 -37.74
CA HIS A 272 -25.32 2.19 -37.45
C HIS A 272 -26.34 1.26 -38.17
N PRO A 273 -26.13 -0.08 -38.38
CA PRO A 273 -25.46 -1.01 -37.45
C PRO A 273 -24.76 -2.30 -38.01
N ASN A 274 -24.20 -3.09 -37.07
CA ASN A 274 -24.08 -4.56 -37.05
C ASN A 274 -22.81 -5.32 -37.54
N SER A 275 -22.27 -6.06 -36.55
CA SER A 275 -21.97 -7.50 -36.55
C SER A 275 -20.55 -8.03 -36.88
N SER A 276 -19.90 -8.46 -35.79
CA SER A 276 -19.24 -9.77 -35.57
C SER A 276 -18.01 -10.19 -36.41
N ARG A 277 -16.82 -10.28 -35.76
CA ARG A 277 -16.13 -11.57 -35.48
C ARG A 277 -14.84 -11.42 -34.65
N ALA A 278 -14.79 -12.30 -33.64
CA ALA A 278 -13.66 -12.82 -32.86
C ALA A 278 -12.24 -12.79 -33.49
N HIS A 279 -11.23 -12.64 -32.64
CA HIS A 279 -10.18 -13.67 -32.47
C HIS A 279 -9.52 -13.63 -31.08
N THR A 280 -9.63 -14.77 -30.42
CA THR A 280 -8.98 -15.21 -29.19
C THR A 280 -7.48 -15.42 -29.42
N SER A 281 -6.64 -14.99 -28.48
CA SER A 281 -5.38 -15.69 -28.18
C SER A 281 -5.08 -15.64 -26.69
N THR A 282 -5.21 -16.82 -26.09
CA THR A 282 -4.90 -17.20 -24.72
C THR A 282 -3.40 -17.13 -24.45
N ASN A 283 -2.96 -16.39 -23.42
CA ASN A 283 -1.60 -16.51 -22.89
C ASN A 283 -1.61 -17.27 -21.55
N LYS A 284 -0.90 -18.41 -21.54
CA LYS A 284 -0.93 -19.49 -20.54
C LYS A 284 -0.08 -19.24 -19.28
N ASN A 285 0.49 -18.06 -19.08
CA ASN A 285 1.41 -17.82 -17.95
C ASN A 285 0.76 -17.54 -16.59
N SER A 286 -0.55 -17.27 -16.53
CA SER A 286 -1.20 -16.90 -15.26
C SER A 286 -1.63 -18.09 -14.37
N ARG A 287 -1.55 -19.33 -14.86
CA ARG A 287 -1.88 -20.54 -14.07
C ARG A 287 -0.72 -21.10 -13.26
N SER A 288 0.53 -20.72 -13.57
CA SER A 288 1.70 -21.27 -12.87
C SER A 288 1.90 -20.65 -11.49
N THR A 289 1.56 -19.36 -11.31
CA THR A 289 1.74 -18.65 -10.04
C THR A 289 0.64 -18.96 -9.03
N ALA A 290 -0.59 -19.20 -9.50
CA ALA A 290 -1.70 -19.60 -8.63
C ALA A 290 -1.50 -21.00 -8.02
N ASN A 291 -0.96 -21.95 -8.80
CA ASN A 291 -0.65 -23.29 -8.29
C ASN A 291 0.57 -23.29 -7.34
N MET A 292 1.49 -22.34 -7.48
CA MET A 292 2.63 -22.19 -6.57
C MET A 292 2.18 -21.64 -5.20
N PHE A 293 1.26 -20.67 -5.19
CA PHE A 293 0.70 -20.12 -3.95
C PHE A 293 -0.20 -21.12 -3.21
N PHE A 294 -0.99 -21.94 -3.93
CA PHE A 294 -1.81 -22.98 -3.32
C PHE A 294 -0.99 -24.16 -2.76
N ASN A 295 0.14 -24.50 -3.40
CA ASN A 295 1.05 -25.53 -2.89
C ASN A 295 1.84 -25.07 -1.65
N ASP A 296 2.11 -23.77 -1.50
CA ASP A 296 2.74 -23.24 -0.28
C ASP A 296 1.77 -23.17 0.91
N LEU A 297 0.48 -22.96 0.68
CA LEU A 297 -0.54 -23.04 1.74
C LEU A 297 -0.74 -24.47 2.25
N ASN A 298 -0.71 -25.48 1.38
CA ASN A 298 -0.79 -26.89 1.79
C ASN A 298 0.48 -27.42 2.47
N LYS A 299 1.60 -26.69 2.40
CA LYS A 299 2.87 -27.10 3.02
C LYS A 299 3.01 -26.60 4.46
N GLN A 300 2.11 -25.74 4.92
CA GLN A 300 2.11 -25.16 6.26
C GLN A 300 1.32 -26.00 7.29
N GLU A 301 0.55 -27.02 6.89
CA GLU A 301 -0.17 -27.93 7.82
C GLU A 301 0.64 -29.20 8.21
N GLY A 302 1.97 -29.15 8.15
CA GLY A 302 2.83 -30.30 8.45
C GLY A 302 3.88 -30.03 9.51
N PHE A 303 3.50 -29.55 10.70
CA PHE A 303 4.44 -29.42 11.81
C PHE A 303 4.51 -30.73 12.60
N VAL A 304 5.58 -31.51 12.35
CA VAL A 304 5.91 -32.72 13.13
C VAL A 304 6.60 -32.27 14.41
N GLU A 305 5.92 -32.44 15.55
CA GLU A 305 6.46 -32.17 16.87
C GLU A 305 7.51 -33.22 17.26
N MET A 306 8.67 -32.79 17.78
CA MET A 306 9.75 -33.64 18.26
C MET A 306 10.04 -33.36 19.74
N ASP A 307 10.17 -34.43 20.53
CA ASP A 307 10.44 -34.39 21.97
C ASP A 307 11.87 -33.87 22.29
N PRO A 308 12.07 -32.96 23.27
CA PRO A 308 13.34 -32.23 23.43
C PRO A 308 14.50 -33.04 24.02
N GLY A 309 14.35 -34.36 24.21
CA GLY A 309 15.36 -35.20 24.86
C GLY A 309 16.08 -36.22 23.98
N THR A 310 15.46 -36.73 22.91
CA THR A 310 15.98 -37.94 22.22
C THR A 310 15.83 -37.99 20.69
N GLY A 311 15.22 -36.99 20.05
CA GLY A 311 15.30 -36.81 18.59
C GLY A 311 14.69 -37.93 17.73
N ARG A 312 13.68 -38.66 18.21
CA ARG A 312 12.87 -39.59 17.38
C ARG A 312 11.41 -39.14 17.30
N ARG A 313 10.77 -39.47 16.17
CA ARG A 313 9.35 -39.22 15.88
C ARG A 313 8.42 -40.07 16.76
N ILE A 314 7.42 -39.44 17.36
CA ILE A 314 6.34 -40.10 18.11
C ILE A 314 5.25 -40.54 17.10
N PRO A 315 4.83 -41.81 17.07
CA PRO A 315 3.70 -42.24 16.23
C PRO A 315 2.38 -41.71 16.78
N HIS A 316 1.49 -41.30 15.87
CA HIS A 316 0.10 -40.94 16.13
C HIS A 316 -0.65 -42.19 16.59
N ASP A 317 -0.79 -42.35 17.90
CA ASP A 317 -1.91 -42.97 18.64
C ASP A 317 -1.56 -42.77 20.13
N ASP A 318 -2.53 -42.30 20.93
CA ASP A 318 -2.43 -42.05 22.38
C ASP A 318 -1.82 -40.69 22.84
N VAL A 319 -2.59 -39.59 22.79
CA VAL A 319 -2.53 -38.51 23.82
C VAL A 319 -3.92 -37.87 23.97
N GLU A 320 -4.88 -38.65 24.45
CA GLU A 320 -5.88 -38.12 25.36
C GLU A 320 -5.25 -38.16 26.77
N GLU A 321 -5.54 -37.16 27.60
CA GLU A 321 -5.07 -36.96 28.98
C GLU A 321 -3.77 -36.15 29.25
N THR A 322 -4.03 -34.99 29.88
CA THR A 322 -3.22 -34.26 30.88
C THR A 322 -2.14 -33.29 30.39
N MET A 323 -2.52 -32.01 30.25
CA MET A 323 -1.69 -30.97 30.88
C MET A 323 -2.51 -29.78 31.36
N ASN A 324 -2.38 -29.53 32.66
CA ASN A 324 -3.22 -28.67 33.49
C ASN A 324 -2.89 -27.17 33.29
N CYS A 325 -3.81 -26.41 32.69
CA CYS A 325 -3.68 -24.96 32.48
C CYS A 325 -3.63 -24.11 33.77
N SER A 326 -3.83 -24.68 34.96
CA SER A 326 -3.86 -23.88 36.20
C SER A 326 -2.49 -23.49 36.76
N GLU A 327 -1.40 -24.15 36.35
CA GLU A 327 -0.05 -23.86 36.90
C GLU A 327 0.74 -22.81 36.13
N ILE A 328 0.48 -22.63 34.83
CA ILE A 328 1.18 -21.61 34.01
C ILE A 328 0.67 -20.20 34.37
N MET A 329 -0.59 -20.05 34.77
CA MET A 329 -1.19 -18.75 35.14
C MET A 329 -0.74 -18.22 36.51
N ARG A 330 -0.25 -19.08 37.43
CA ARG A 330 0.18 -18.64 38.77
C ARG A 330 1.56 -17.98 38.83
N LYS A 331 2.40 -18.11 37.79
CA LYS A 331 3.77 -17.54 37.79
C LYS A 331 3.90 -16.13 37.20
N LYS A 332 2.82 -15.51 36.72
CA LYS A 332 2.84 -14.16 36.13
C LYS A 332 2.29 -13.03 37.03
N ILE A 333 1.89 -13.32 38.27
CA ILE A 333 1.28 -12.35 39.21
C ILE A 333 2.24 -11.90 40.33
N LEU A 334 3.46 -12.42 40.38
CA LEU A 334 4.49 -11.91 41.28
C LEU A 334 5.77 -11.67 40.48
N PHE A 335 5.85 -10.50 39.83
CA PHE A 335 7.01 -9.62 39.79
C PHE A 335 6.64 -8.28 39.15
#